data_AF-A0A7V6H6R9-F1
#
_entry.id   AF-A0A7V6H6R9-F1
#
_cell.length_a   1.000
_cell.length_b   1.000
_cell.length_c   1.000
_cell.angle_alpha   90.00
_cell.angle_beta   90.00
_cell.angle_gamma   90.00
#
_symmetry.space_group_name_H-M   'P 1'
#
loop_
_entity.id
_entity.type
_entity.pdbx_description
1 polymer ?
#
loop_
_entity_poly.entity_id
_entity_poly.type
_entity_poly.pdbx_seq_one_letter_code
_entity_poly.pdbx_strand_id
1 'polypeptide(L)'
;VVFMAESKSGAPVDMFKALGGSGTFDEQFSSPELLIDELDMLYEKLMKKAEGIHADAGKKTCVLSGELAGMLSHEAVGHTVEADLVLGGSVARNLLNKQVASPIVNMVDFAHTALGKPAPLPIYVDDEGVEAKDALLIENGILRTYMVNRDLGSKLGIEPAGNARAYSFRDEPLIRMRNTAIVPGDSKLEDMISSIDDGYYLVSSGNGQADMTGEFMFGITEGYEIKNGKIGKALLETTVSGIAFEMLKTVSMVGNTMHWSSSGYCGKKQMIAVGLGGPAIKCEISIGGR
;
A
#
# COMPACT_ATOMS: atom_id res chain seq x y z
N VAL A 1 2.76 -16.35 10.40
CA VAL A 1 1.89 -17.39 11.01
C VAL A 1 0.62 -17.51 10.18
N VAL A 2 0.13 -18.73 9.95
CA VAL A 2 -1.14 -19.00 9.26
C VAL A 2 -2.01 -19.82 10.19
N PHE A 3 -3.25 -19.40 10.41
CA PHE A 3 -4.30 -20.22 11.02
C PHE A 3 -5.40 -20.52 10.01
N MET A 4 -6.04 -21.68 10.14
CA MET A 4 -7.07 -22.16 9.24
C MET A 4 -8.29 -22.65 10.04
N ALA A 5 -9.48 -22.44 9.49
CA ALA A 5 -10.75 -22.94 10.02
C ALA A 5 -11.71 -23.29 8.88
N GLU A 6 -12.86 -23.87 9.21
CA GLU A 6 -13.97 -24.06 8.28
C GLU A 6 -15.01 -22.95 8.48
N SER A 7 -15.47 -22.36 7.38
CA SER A 7 -16.61 -21.44 7.39
C SER A 7 -17.93 -22.17 7.62
N LYS A 8 -19.02 -21.41 7.84
CA LYS A 8 -20.39 -21.96 7.96
C LYS A 8 -20.84 -22.82 6.75
N SER A 9 -20.26 -22.61 5.57
CA SER A 9 -20.55 -23.42 4.38
C SER A 9 -19.62 -24.63 4.21
N GLY A 10 -18.74 -24.91 5.18
CA GLY A 10 -17.71 -25.95 5.10
C GLY A 10 -16.54 -25.60 4.16
N ALA A 11 -16.46 -24.36 3.66
CA ALA A 11 -15.32 -23.92 2.86
C ALA A 11 -14.15 -23.50 3.78
N PRO A 12 -12.90 -23.81 3.43
CA PRO A 12 -11.75 -23.40 4.23
C PRO A 12 -11.61 -21.88 4.25
N VAL A 13 -11.22 -21.33 5.40
CA VAL A 13 -10.82 -19.94 5.56
C VAL A 13 -9.51 -19.89 6.33
N ASP A 14 -8.67 -18.93 6.01
CA ASP A 14 -7.40 -18.72 6.70
C ASP A 14 -7.16 -17.25 7.06
N MET A 15 -6.24 -17.05 7.99
CA MET A 15 -5.69 -15.77 8.36
C MET A 15 -4.18 -15.87 8.43
N PHE A 16 -3.49 -14.98 7.73
CA PHE A 16 -2.04 -14.86 7.74
C PHE A 16 -1.62 -13.55 8.41
N LYS A 17 -0.56 -13.63 9.22
CA LYS A 17 0.17 -12.45 9.71
C LYS A 17 1.66 -12.70 9.65
N ALA A 18 2.39 -11.79 9.03
CA ALA A 18 3.84 -11.73 9.18
C ALA A 18 4.17 -11.17 10.58
N LEU A 19 5.03 -11.88 11.31
CA LEU A 19 5.55 -11.43 12.60
C LEU A 19 7.02 -11.10 12.42
N GLY A 20 7.45 -9.99 13.02
CA GLY A 20 8.81 -9.49 12.92
C GLY A 20 8.87 -8.00 13.20
N GLY A 21 10.04 -7.42 13.01
CA GLY A 21 10.30 -6.01 13.28
C GLY A 21 11.73 -5.63 12.88
N SER A 22 12.11 -4.40 13.19
CA SER A 22 13.48 -3.93 12.97
C SER A 22 14.47 -4.63 13.90
N GLY A 23 15.70 -4.84 13.42
CA GLY A 23 16.76 -5.49 14.19
C GLY A 23 16.95 -6.95 13.81
N THR A 24 17.47 -7.73 14.74
CA THR A 24 17.85 -9.13 14.52
C THR A 24 16.76 -10.10 14.99
N PHE A 25 16.85 -11.34 14.52
CA PHE A 25 15.92 -12.40 14.94
C PHE A 25 15.91 -12.58 16.47
N ASP A 26 17.09 -12.60 17.10
CA ASP A 26 17.23 -12.81 18.55
C ASP A 26 16.67 -11.65 19.38
N GLU A 27 16.64 -10.43 18.82
CA GLU A 27 16.00 -9.27 19.45
C GLU A 27 14.47 -9.33 19.35
N GLN A 28 13.95 -9.81 18.21
CA GLN A 28 12.50 -9.84 17.95
C GLN A 28 11.81 -11.11 18.51
N PHE A 29 12.54 -12.22 18.64
CA PHE A 29 11.99 -13.53 19.00
C PHE A 29 12.73 -14.16 20.19
N SER A 30 12.94 -13.37 21.24
CA SER A 30 13.63 -13.82 22.46
C SER A 30 12.87 -14.88 23.26
N SER A 31 11.54 -14.94 23.14
CA SER A 31 10.68 -15.93 23.80
C SER A 31 9.38 -16.15 23.03
N PRO A 32 8.86 -17.40 22.90
CA PRO A 32 7.57 -17.65 22.25
C PRO A 32 6.39 -16.94 22.91
N GLU A 33 6.45 -16.68 24.21
CA GLU A 33 5.40 -16.03 25.00
C GLU A 33 5.08 -14.62 24.51
N LEU A 34 6.05 -13.94 23.90
CA LEU A 34 5.86 -12.60 23.31
C LEU A 34 4.92 -12.62 22.10
N LEU A 35 4.64 -13.80 21.54
CA LEU A 35 3.76 -13.96 20.39
C LEU A 35 2.31 -14.27 20.79
N ILE A 36 2.02 -14.61 22.05
CA ILE A 36 0.71 -15.12 22.47
C ILE A 36 -0.41 -14.13 22.15
N ASP A 37 -0.26 -12.85 22.52
CA ASP A 37 -1.29 -11.83 22.26
C ASP A 37 -1.57 -11.68 20.75
N GLU A 38 -0.52 -11.75 19.93
CA GLU A 38 -0.64 -11.65 18.46
C GLU A 38 -1.31 -12.88 17.85
N LEU A 39 -1.03 -14.06 18.40
CA LEU A 39 -1.68 -15.31 18.00
C LEU A 39 -3.15 -15.33 18.42
N ASP A 40 -3.48 -14.88 19.62
CA ASP A 40 -4.86 -14.81 20.11
C ASP A 40 -5.69 -13.84 19.26
N MET A 41 -5.15 -12.67 18.94
CA MET A 41 -5.80 -11.73 18.01
C MET A 41 -6.00 -12.34 16.62
N LEU A 42 -5.01 -13.07 16.11
CA LEU A 42 -5.13 -13.75 14.81
C LEU A 42 -6.21 -14.83 14.83
N TYR A 43 -6.30 -15.59 15.92
CA TYR A 43 -7.33 -16.60 16.14
C TYR A 43 -8.72 -15.99 16.22
N GLU A 44 -8.91 -14.91 16.99
CA GLU A 44 -10.20 -14.23 17.06
C GLU A 44 -10.67 -13.71 15.71
N LYS A 45 -9.75 -13.12 14.92
CA LYS A 45 -10.04 -12.67 13.56
C LYS A 45 -10.45 -13.84 12.65
N LEU A 46 -9.74 -14.96 12.73
CA LEU A 46 -10.09 -16.16 11.97
C LEU A 46 -11.49 -16.67 12.32
N MET A 47 -11.83 -16.74 13.60
CA MET A 47 -13.16 -17.19 14.02
C MET A 47 -14.27 -16.24 13.56
N LYS A 48 -14.01 -14.92 13.59
CA LYS A 48 -14.93 -13.93 13.00
C LYS A 48 -15.08 -14.13 11.48
N LYS A 49 -13.98 -14.36 10.75
CA LYS A 49 -13.97 -14.64 9.30
C LYS A 49 -14.72 -15.94 8.97
N ALA A 50 -14.57 -16.99 9.76
CA ALA A 50 -15.30 -18.25 9.60
C ALA A 50 -16.82 -18.07 9.69
N GLU A 51 -17.27 -17.08 10.46
CA GLU A 51 -18.67 -16.67 10.56
C GLU A 51 -19.08 -15.54 9.59
N GLY A 52 -18.16 -15.12 8.74
CA GLY A 52 -18.27 -13.95 7.89
C GLY A 52 -19.30 -14.07 6.77
N ILE A 53 -19.49 -12.97 6.06
CA ILE A 53 -20.41 -12.84 4.93
C ILE A 53 -19.66 -12.52 3.64
N HIS A 54 -20.30 -12.74 2.49
CA HIS A 54 -19.78 -12.22 1.23
C HIS A 54 -20.09 -10.73 1.09
N ALA A 55 -19.18 -10.00 0.45
CA ALA A 55 -19.42 -8.62 0.06
C ALA A 55 -20.34 -8.56 -1.17
N ASP A 56 -21.15 -7.51 -1.25
CA ASP A 56 -22.00 -7.24 -2.41
C ASP A 56 -21.16 -6.65 -3.54
N ALA A 57 -21.38 -7.16 -4.77
CA ALA A 57 -20.70 -6.65 -5.95
C ALA A 57 -20.99 -5.17 -6.21
N GLY A 58 -20.04 -4.52 -6.88
CA GLY A 58 -20.23 -3.19 -7.47
C GLY A 58 -19.42 -2.10 -6.77
N LYS A 59 -19.69 -0.85 -7.17
CA LYS A 59 -18.99 0.32 -6.63
C LYS A 59 -19.49 0.61 -5.23
N LYS A 60 -18.59 0.64 -4.25
CA LYS A 60 -18.90 0.83 -2.83
C LYS A 60 -18.01 1.92 -2.24
N THR A 61 -18.54 2.64 -1.25
CA THR A 61 -17.71 3.49 -0.41
C THR A 61 -17.03 2.61 0.62
N CYS A 62 -15.70 2.67 0.69
CA CYS A 62 -14.90 1.84 1.57
C CYS A 62 -13.90 2.69 2.34
N VAL A 63 -13.53 2.19 3.52
CA VAL A 63 -12.26 2.55 4.16
C VAL A 63 -11.26 1.47 3.82
N LEU A 64 -10.13 1.84 3.22
CA LEU A 64 -8.98 0.97 3.05
C LEU A 64 -8.03 1.23 4.22
N SER A 65 -7.52 0.18 4.85
CA SER A 65 -6.50 0.30 5.89
C SER A 65 -5.20 0.92 5.36
N GLY A 66 -4.30 1.27 6.28
CA GLY A 66 -2.96 1.72 5.91
C GLY A 66 -2.12 0.67 5.16
N GLU A 67 -2.38 -0.63 5.37
CA GLU A 67 -1.75 -1.71 4.62
C GLU A 67 -2.16 -1.65 3.15
N LEU A 68 -3.46 -1.56 2.87
CA LEU A 68 -3.99 -1.47 1.51
C LEU A 68 -3.63 -0.13 0.84
N ALA A 69 -3.60 0.97 1.59
CA ALA A 69 -3.12 2.25 1.09
C ALA A 69 -1.63 2.18 0.69
N GLY A 70 -0.81 1.47 1.46
CA GLY A 70 0.57 1.17 1.10
C GLY A 70 0.66 0.34 -0.18
N MET A 71 -0.13 -0.73 -0.29
CA MET A 71 -0.19 -1.55 -1.52
C MET A 71 -0.59 -0.72 -2.74
N LEU A 72 -1.59 0.15 -2.61
CA LEU A 72 -1.99 1.10 -3.67
C LEU A 72 -0.87 2.04 -4.06
N SER A 73 -0.18 2.61 -3.07
CA SER A 73 0.93 3.53 -3.32
C SER A 73 2.07 2.83 -4.07
N HIS A 74 2.34 1.56 -3.78
CA HIS A 74 3.41 0.79 -4.41
C HIS A 74 3.03 0.28 -5.80
N GLU A 75 2.00 -0.57 -5.85
CA GLU A 75 1.61 -1.31 -7.06
C GLU A 75 0.94 -0.38 -8.08
N ALA A 76 -0.05 0.39 -7.62
CA ALA A 76 -0.99 1.06 -8.52
C ALA A 76 -0.49 2.45 -8.96
N VAL A 77 0.46 3.05 -8.23
CA VAL A 77 1.02 4.37 -8.56
C VAL A 77 2.54 4.33 -8.67
N GLY A 78 3.25 3.78 -7.68
CA GLY A 78 4.70 3.90 -7.56
C GLY A 78 5.46 3.45 -8.81
N HIS A 79 5.17 2.25 -9.32
CA HIS A 79 5.76 1.77 -10.58
C HIS A 79 5.39 2.66 -11.78
N THR A 80 4.16 3.17 -11.83
CA THR A 80 3.70 4.01 -12.95
C THR A 80 4.51 5.31 -13.08
N VAL A 81 5.16 5.75 -12.00
CA VAL A 81 5.96 6.98 -11.96
C VAL A 81 7.48 6.74 -11.89
N GLU A 82 7.94 5.51 -12.15
CA GLU A 82 9.35 5.22 -12.45
C GLU A 82 9.64 5.64 -13.90
N ALA A 83 10.62 6.53 -14.15
CA ALA A 83 10.69 7.23 -15.43
C ALA A 83 11.00 6.33 -16.65
N ASP A 84 11.67 5.20 -16.46
CA ASP A 84 11.88 4.19 -17.51
C ASP A 84 10.55 3.56 -17.95
N LEU A 85 9.68 3.26 -16.99
CA LEU A 85 8.33 2.78 -17.19
C LEU A 85 7.41 3.87 -17.77
N VAL A 86 7.59 5.13 -17.37
CA VAL A 86 6.92 6.29 -17.97
C VAL A 86 7.24 6.41 -19.47
N LEU A 87 8.52 6.37 -19.82
CA LEU A 87 8.96 6.41 -21.23
C LEU A 87 8.57 5.15 -22.00
N GLY A 88 8.38 4.02 -21.30
CA GLY A 88 7.86 2.76 -21.82
C GLY A 88 6.36 2.76 -22.10
N GLY A 89 5.61 3.80 -21.72
CA GLY A 89 4.18 3.91 -22.00
C GLY A 89 3.27 3.83 -20.78
N SER A 90 3.77 4.09 -19.57
CA SER A 90 2.91 4.21 -18.39
C SER A 90 1.79 5.23 -18.57
N VAL A 91 0.65 4.97 -17.93
CA VAL A 91 -0.47 5.90 -17.75
C VAL A 91 -0.01 7.27 -17.21
N ALA A 92 1.08 7.34 -16.46
CA ALA A 92 1.59 8.60 -15.90
C ALA A 92 2.26 9.54 -16.93
N ARG A 93 2.60 9.08 -18.15
CA ARG A 93 3.46 9.81 -19.11
C ARG A 93 3.09 11.26 -19.37
N ASN A 94 1.80 11.56 -19.42
CA ASN A 94 1.29 12.89 -19.72
C ASN A 94 0.58 13.53 -18.52
N LEU A 95 0.86 13.05 -17.30
CA LEU A 95 0.18 13.47 -16.08
C LEU A 95 1.02 14.39 -15.19
N LEU A 96 2.28 14.64 -15.53
CA LEU A 96 3.10 15.60 -14.80
C LEU A 96 2.41 16.97 -14.74
N ASN A 97 2.36 17.56 -13.55
CA ASN A 97 1.64 18.78 -13.18
C ASN A 97 0.13 18.75 -13.39
N LYS A 98 -0.49 17.55 -13.52
CA LYS A 98 -1.94 17.39 -13.57
C LYS A 98 -2.48 16.80 -12.28
N GLN A 99 -3.76 17.03 -12.05
CA GLN A 99 -4.47 16.45 -10.93
C GLN A 99 -4.73 14.95 -11.18
N VAL A 100 -4.11 14.12 -10.36
CA VAL A 100 -4.16 12.66 -10.43
C VAL A 100 -4.81 12.03 -9.20
N ALA A 101 -5.07 12.83 -8.16
CA ALA A 101 -5.74 12.42 -6.93
C ALA A 101 -6.56 13.56 -6.33
N SER A 102 -7.32 13.27 -5.29
CA SER A 102 -8.00 14.27 -4.48
C SER A 102 -7.00 15.26 -3.87
N PRO A 103 -7.32 16.56 -3.71
CA PRO A 103 -6.40 17.56 -3.17
C PRO A 103 -5.85 17.26 -1.77
N ILE A 104 -6.48 16.36 -1.01
CA ILE A 104 -6.02 15.95 0.32
C ILE A 104 -5.00 14.80 0.28
N VAL A 105 -4.73 14.23 -0.89
CA VAL A 105 -3.79 13.13 -1.06
C VAL A 105 -2.40 13.68 -1.39
N ASN A 106 -1.44 13.28 -0.57
CA ASN A 106 -0.02 13.50 -0.78
C ASN A 106 0.69 12.14 -0.77
N MET A 107 1.67 11.95 -1.65
CA MET A 107 2.40 10.70 -1.79
C MET A 107 3.89 10.98 -1.99
N VAL A 108 4.72 10.28 -1.23
CA VAL A 108 6.17 10.47 -1.19
C VAL A 108 6.87 9.12 -1.29
N ASP A 109 7.95 9.06 -2.03
CA ASP A 109 8.95 8.00 -1.88
C ASP A 109 10.07 8.50 -0.95
N PHE A 110 9.99 8.08 0.31
CA PHE A 110 10.90 8.54 1.37
C PHE A 110 12.27 7.87 1.24
N ALA A 111 13.33 8.66 1.47
CA ALA A 111 14.71 8.20 1.42
C ALA A 111 15.13 7.44 2.69
N HIS A 112 15.63 8.17 3.70
CA HIS A 112 16.15 7.61 4.95
C HIS A 112 15.33 7.95 6.19
N THR A 113 14.49 8.98 6.13
CA THR A 113 13.71 9.48 7.25
C THR A 113 12.28 9.75 6.80
N ALA A 114 11.32 9.25 7.56
CA ALA A 114 9.90 9.50 7.32
C ALA A 114 9.25 9.97 8.63
N LEU A 115 8.52 11.09 8.57
CA LEU A 115 7.74 11.62 9.70
C LEU A 115 8.59 11.81 11.00
N GLY A 116 9.84 12.27 10.85
CA GLY A 116 10.76 12.52 11.96
C GLY A 116 11.40 11.28 12.58
N LYS A 117 11.24 10.10 11.97
CA LYS A 117 11.86 8.83 12.39
C LYS A 117 12.59 8.18 11.23
N PRO A 118 13.52 7.23 11.46
CA PRO A 118 14.07 6.42 10.38
C PRO A 118 12.96 5.76 9.56
N ALA A 119 13.07 5.82 8.23
CA ALA A 119 12.17 5.08 7.35
C ALA A 119 12.38 3.56 7.52
N PRO A 120 11.41 2.71 7.16
CA PRO A 120 11.53 1.25 7.33
C PRO A 120 12.77 0.66 6.66
N LEU A 121 13.10 1.13 5.45
CA LEU A 121 14.31 0.76 4.72
C LEU A 121 15.08 2.03 4.34
N PRO A 122 15.89 2.57 5.26
CA PRO A 122 16.53 3.86 5.03
C PRO A 122 17.61 3.74 3.94
N ILE A 123 17.48 4.55 2.89
CA ILE A 123 18.48 4.68 1.82
C ILE A 123 19.10 6.06 1.90
N TYR A 124 20.42 6.12 2.05
CA TYR A 124 21.18 7.38 2.14
C TYR A 124 21.84 7.75 0.80
N VAL A 125 22.23 6.76 0.02
CA VAL A 125 22.86 6.90 -1.29
C VAL A 125 22.36 5.74 -2.16
N ASP A 126 22.08 6.01 -3.42
CA ASP A 126 21.69 4.98 -4.39
C ASP A 126 22.90 4.32 -5.08
N ASP A 127 22.66 3.34 -5.95
CA ASP A 127 23.73 2.55 -6.59
C ASP A 127 24.47 3.32 -7.72
N GLU A 128 24.04 4.55 -8.03
CA GLU A 128 24.77 5.51 -8.88
C GLU A 128 25.53 6.57 -8.05
N GLY A 129 25.58 6.41 -6.73
CA GLY A 129 26.23 7.35 -5.81
C GLY A 129 25.48 8.68 -5.67
N VAL A 130 24.18 8.72 -5.96
CA VAL A 130 23.33 9.91 -5.75
C VAL A 130 22.86 9.95 -4.30
N GLU A 131 23.04 11.09 -3.63
CA GLU A 131 22.48 11.33 -2.30
C GLU A 131 20.94 11.19 -2.34
N ALA A 132 20.42 10.31 -1.49
CA ALA A 132 19.02 9.98 -1.46
C ALA A 132 18.22 11.08 -0.73
N LYS A 133 17.23 11.65 -1.42
CA LYS A 133 16.29 12.65 -0.89
C LYS A 133 14.85 12.18 -1.11
N ASP A 134 13.91 12.71 -0.36
CA ASP A 134 12.50 12.41 -0.55
C ASP A 134 12.03 12.86 -1.94
N ALA A 135 11.37 11.97 -2.66
CA ALA A 135 10.70 12.32 -3.92
C ALA A 135 9.22 12.57 -3.63
N LEU A 136 8.80 13.85 -3.65
CA LEU A 136 7.40 14.24 -3.51
C LEU A 136 6.66 13.95 -4.82
N LEU A 137 6.11 12.74 -4.93
CA LEU A 137 5.46 12.24 -6.14
C LEU A 137 4.13 12.96 -6.38
N ILE A 138 3.26 12.98 -5.38
CA ILE A 138 1.96 13.66 -5.44
C ILE A 138 1.91 14.69 -4.33
N GLU A 139 1.61 15.94 -4.68
CA GLU A 139 1.40 17.04 -3.75
C GLU A 139 0.05 17.68 -4.01
N ASN A 140 -0.80 17.73 -2.99
CA ASN A 140 -2.17 18.26 -3.07
C ASN A 140 -2.94 17.70 -4.28
N GLY A 141 -2.83 16.38 -4.49
CA GLY A 141 -3.45 15.68 -5.60
C GLY A 141 -2.78 15.88 -6.98
N ILE A 142 -1.69 16.64 -7.08
CA ILE A 142 -0.99 16.93 -8.34
C ILE A 142 0.27 16.08 -8.44
N LEU A 143 0.46 15.38 -9.57
CA LEU A 143 1.70 14.65 -9.85
C LEU A 143 2.83 15.65 -10.11
N ARG A 144 3.87 15.68 -9.26
CA ARG A 144 4.93 16.70 -9.30
C ARG A 144 6.21 16.24 -9.99
N THR A 145 6.53 14.96 -9.89
CA THR A 145 7.78 14.41 -10.41
C THR A 145 7.64 12.94 -10.78
N TYR A 146 8.69 12.42 -11.42
CA TYR A 146 8.94 10.99 -11.59
C TYR A 146 10.17 10.61 -10.79
N MET A 147 10.26 9.33 -10.39
CA MET A 147 11.53 8.78 -9.92
C MET A 147 12.45 8.62 -11.13
N VAL A 148 13.70 9.07 -11.01
CA VAL A 148 14.68 9.05 -12.11
C VAL A 148 16.04 8.55 -11.63
N ASN A 149 16.82 7.99 -12.55
CA ASN A 149 18.27 7.83 -12.42
C ASN A 149 18.98 9.06 -13.04
N ARG A 150 20.32 9.09 -13.03
CA ARG A 150 21.09 10.22 -13.61
C ARG A 150 20.80 10.46 -15.09
N ASP A 151 20.72 9.40 -15.90
CA ASP A 151 20.50 9.51 -17.34
C ASP A 151 19.11 10.06 -17.69
N LEU A 152 18.05 9.44 -17.16
CA LEU A 152 16.68 9.91 -17.44
C LEU A 152 16.37 11.23 -16.73
N GLY A 153 16.96 11.49 -15.56
CA GLY A 153 16.86 12.78 -14.89
C GLY A 153 17.40 13.91 -15.77
N SER A 154 18.58 13.72 -16.36
CA SER A 154 19.17 14.67 -17.32
C SER A 154 18.26 14.89 -18.54
N LYS A 155 17.72 13.82 -19.14
CA LYS A 155 16.85 13.89 -20.33
C LYS A 155 15.49 14.56 -20.06
N LEU A 156 14.93 14.38 -18.87
CA LEU A 156 13.63 14.89 -18.48
C LEU A 156 13.69 16.23 -17.73
N GLY A 157 14.89 16.71 -17.38
CA GLY A 157 15.07 17.90 -16.56
C GLY A 157 14.59 17.73 -15.11
N ILE A 158 14.68 16.50 -14.58
CA ILE A 158 14.29 16.16 -13.21
C ILE A 158 15.55 15.82 -12.42
N GLU A 159 15.74 16.45 -11.25
CA GLU A 159 16.87 16.15 -10.37
C GLU A 159 16.75 14.73 -9.80
N PRO A 160 17.77 13.87 -9.93
CA PRO A 160 17.78 12.55 -9.31
C PRO A 160 17.69 12.64 -7.78
N ALA A 161 16.79 11.85 -7.20
CA ALA A 161 16.55 11.82 -5.76
C ALA A 161 17.10 10.55 -5.09
N GLY A 162 17.96 9.78 -5.76
CA GLY A 162 18.52 8.53 -5.25
C GLY A 162 17.60 7.32 -5.46
N ASN A 163 17.09 7.13 -6.68
CA ASN A 163 16.18 6.05 -7.04
C ASN A 163 16.81 4.99 -7.96
N ALA A 164 18.10 5.10 -8.32
CA ALA A 164 18.77 4.07 -9.12
C ALA A 164 19.26 2.94 -8.21
N ARG A 165 18.58 1.79 -8.19
CA ARG A 165 18.88 0.68 -7.28
C ARG A 165 19.11 -0.63 -8.01
N ALA A 166 20.09 -1.40 -7.55
CA ALA A 166 20.44 -2.74 -8.01
C ALA A 166 20.26 -3.76 -6.86
N TYR A 167 19.93 -5.00 -7.20
CA TYR A 167 19.86 -6.08 -6.21
C TYR A 167 21.26 -6.53 -5.74
N SER A 168 22.22 -6.62 -6.67
CA SER A 168 23.60 -7.02 -6.39
C SER A 168 24.59 -6.18 -7.19
N PHE A 169 25.87 -6.26 -6.84
CA PHE A 169 26.96 -5.57 -7.52
C PHE A 169 27.12 -5.92 -9.01
N ARG A 170 26.49 -7.01 -9.48
CA ARG A 170 26.56 -7.48 -10.87
C ARG A 170 25.39 -7.01 -11.72
N ASP A 171 24.39 -6.42 -11.08
CA ASP A 171 23.14 -6.02 -11.70
C ASP A 171 23.22 -4.57 -12.16
N GLU A 172 22.59 -4.25 -13.29
CA GLU A 172 22.39 -2.86 -13.69
C GLU A 172 21.44 -2.17 -12.69
N PRO A 173 21.77 -0.95 -12.20
CA PRO A 173 20.82 -0.16 -11.43
C PRO A 173 19.60 0.19 -12.28
N LEU A 174 18.42 -0.03 -11.72
CA LEU A 174 17.14 0.33 -12.31
C LEU A 174 16.52 1.49 -11.53
N ILE A 175 15.61 2.24 -12.13
CA ILE A 175 14.81 3.22 -11.38
C ILE A 175 13.82 2.43 -10.53
N ARG A 176 13.94 2.58 -9.21
CA ARG A 176 13.21 1.83 -8.18
C ARG A 176 12.73 2.73 -7.04
N MET A 177 11.58 2.35 -6.51
CA MET A 177 11.06 2.80 -5.22
C MET A 177 11.99 2.46 -4.04
N ARG A 178 11.77 3.16 -2.92
CA ARG A 178 12.42 2.94 -1.63
C ARG A 178 11.36 2.70 -0.56
N ASN A 179 10.81 3.76 0.03
CA ASN A 179 9.75 3.73 1.03
C ASN A 179 8.58 4.57 0.51
N THR A 180 7.75 3.96 -0.33
CA THR A 180 6.69 4.67 -1.03
C THR A 180 5.43 4.68 -0.18
N ALA A 181 4.86 5.86 0.06
CA ALA A 181 3.73 5.99 0.93
C ALA A 181 2.80 7.17 0.63
N ILE A 182 1.52 7.00 0.97
CA ILE A 182 0.59 8.11 1.16
C ILE A 182 0.88 8.74 2.53
N VAL A 183 0.92 10.08 2.58
CA VAL A 183 1.22 10.81 3.81
C VAL A 183 -0.05 10.90 4.69
N PRO A 184 0.07 10.77 6.04
CA PRO A 184 -1.04 10.97 6.95
C PRO A 184 -1.74 12.32 6.81
N GLY A 185 -3.06 12.31 6.93
CA GLY A 185 -3.91 13.49 7.07
C GLY A 185 -4.39 13.65 8.52
N ASP A 186 -5.58 14.20 8.69
CA ASP A 186 -6.10 14.56 10.02
C ASP A 186 -7.25 13.67 10.52
N SER A 187 -7.79 12.78 9.66
CA SER A 187 -8.99 12.00 10.01
C SER A 187 -8.68 10.87 11.00
N LYS A 188 -9.60 10.62 11.92
CA LYS A 188 -9.55 9.41 12.77
C LYS A 188 -10.27 8.27 12.08
N LEU A 189 -9.81 7.04 12.29
CA LEU A 189 -10.41 5.85 11.68
C LEU A 189 -11.88 5.69 12.09
N GLU A 190 -12.21 6.03 13.33
CA GLU A 190 -13.58 5.97 13.87
C GLU A 190 -14.51 6.96 13.17
N ASP A 191 -14.02 8.16 12.85
CA ASP A 191 -14.76 9.17 12.10
C ASP A 191 -14.99 8.72 10.64
N MET A 192 -13.99 8.06 10.05
CA MET A 192 -14.11 7.50 8.71
C MET A 192 -15.16 6.39 8.66
N ILE A 193 -15.14 5.45 9.61
CA ILE A 193 -16.13 4.36 9.70
C ILE A 193 -17.52 4.92 9.99
N SER A 194 -17.66 5.84 10.95
CA SER A 194 -18.96 6.41 11.33
C SER A 194 -19.63 7.23 10.23
N SER A 195 -18.84 7.74 9.28
CA SER A 195 -19.33 8.49 8.11
C SER A 195 -19.84 7.61 6.95
N ILE A 196 -19.94 6.29 7.13
CA ILE A 196 -20.41 5.34 6.11
C ILE A 196 -21.66 4.62 6.61
N ASP A 197 -22.79 4.83 5.93
CA ASP A 197 -24.05 4.14 6.25
C ASP A 197 -24.07 2.69 5.75
N ASP A 198 -23.54 2.45 4.55
CA ASP A 198 -23.41 1.12 3.96
C ASP A 198 -22.14 1.05 3.11
N GLY A 199 -21.20 0.19 3.51
CA GLY A 199 -19.91 0.05 2.85
C GLY A 199 -19.04 -0.98 3.54
N TYR A 200 -17.72 -0.85 3.38
CA TYR A 200 -16.77 -1.84 3.92
C TYR A 200 -15.51 -1.19 4.49
N TYR A 201 -14.97 -1.81 5.53
CA TYR A 201 -13.60 -1.57 6.00
C TYR A 201 -12.74 -2.73 5.53
N LEU A 202 -11.83 -2.48 4.58
CA LEU A 202 -10.95 -3.48 4.00
C LEU A 202 -9.58 -3.37 4.66
N VAL A 203 -9.07 -4.48 5.19
CA VAL A 203 -7.96 -4.46 6.15
C VAL A 203 -6.68 -5.01 5.57
N SER A 204 -6.69 -6.20 5.01
CA SER A 204 -5.48 -6.86 4.51
C SER A 204 -5.73 -7.52 3.16
N SER A 205 -4.66 -7.64 2.39
CA SER A 205 -4.67 -8.32 1.10
C SER A 205 -3.70 -9.50 1.09
N GLY A 206 -4.09 -10.60 0.45
CA GLY A 206 -3.21 -11.76 0.27
C GLY A 206 -2.27 -11.59 -0.91
N ASN A 207 -2.81 -11.08 -2.03
CA ASN A 207 -2.07 -10.81 -3.25
C ASN A 207 -2.63 -9.56 -3.93
N GLY A 208 -1.81 -8.99 -4.81
CA GLY A 208 -2.22 -7.86 -5.61
C GLY A 208 -1.44 -7.79 -6.92
N GLN A 209 -2.10 -7.24 -7.93
CA GLN A 209 -1.46 -6.93 -9.20
C GLN A 209 -1.93 -5.56 -9.67
N ALA A 210 -1.01 -4.78 -10.18
CA ALA A 210 -1.29 -3.59 -10.97
C ALA A 210 -0.49 -3.65 -12.26
N ASP A 211 -0.99 -2.97 -13.28
CA ASP A 211 -0.29 -2.86 -14.55
C ASP A 211 0.04 -1.40 -14.90
N MET A 212 0.73 -1.25 -16.03
CA MET A 212 1.20 0.04 -16.54
C MET A 212 0.07 0.98 -16.97
N THR A 213 -1.16 0.47 -17.13
CA THR A 213 -2.35 1.26 -17.46
C THR A 213 -2.98 1.90 -16.22
N GLY A 214 -2.52 1.52 -15.03
CA GLY A 214 -3.07 1.96 -13.74
C GLY A 214 -4.25 1.12 -13.29
N GLU A 215 -4.63 0.07 -14.04
CA GLU A 215 -5.58 -0.93 -13.56
C GLU A 215 -4.94 -1.75 -12.44
N PHE A 216 -5.71 -2.01 -11.39
CA PHE A 216 -5.28 -2.84 -10.28
C PHE A 216 -6.38 -3.79 -9.84
N MET A 217 -5.95 -4.93 -9.27
CA MET A 217 -6.81 -5.89 -8.60
C MET A 217 -6.12 -6.46 -7.38
N PHE A 218 -6.77 -6.39 -6.22
CA PHE A 218 -6.27 -6.95 -4.96
C PHE A 218 -7.24 -7.97 -4.39
N GLY A 219 -6.72 -9.10 -3.91
CA GLY A 219 -7.49 -10.08 -3.14
C GLY A 219 -7.53 -9.69 -1.68
N ILE A 220 -8.72 -9.36 -1.17
CA ILE A 220 -8.94 -8.98 0.22
C ILE A 220 -9.10 -10.25 1.07
N THR A 221 -8.24 -10.38 2.07
CA THR A 221 -8.19 -11.54 2.98
C THR A 221 -8.75 -11.23 4.37
N GLU A 222 -8.79 -9.95 4.76
CA GLU A 222 -9.44 -9.45 5.97
C GLU A 222 -10.24 -8.18 5.64
N GLY A 223 -11.50 -8.16 6.06
CA GLY A 223 -12.37 -6.99 5.94
C GLY A 223 -13.64 -7.14 6.76
N TYR A 224 -14.40 -6.06 6.88
CA TYR A 224 -15.65 -6.00 7.65
C TYR A 224 -16.68 -5.17 6.90
N GLU A 225 -17.95 -5.53 6.99
CA GLU A 225 -19.02 -4.63 6.57
C GLU A 225 -19.10 -3.43 7.51
N ILE A 226 -19.54 -2.30 6.97
CA ILE A 226 -19.93 -1.12 7.74
C ILE A 226 -21.43 -0.91 7.53
N LYS A 227 -22.20 -0.88 8.62
CA LYS A 227 -23.63 -0.58 8.61
C LYS A 227 -23.95 0.49 9.65
N ASN A 228 -24.63 1.55 9.23
CA ASN A 228 -25.01 2.70 10.07
C ASN A 228 -23.82 3.25 10.88
N GLY A 229 -22.68 3.43 10.21
CA GLY A 229 -21.47 3.97 10.82
C GLY A 229 -20.75 3.04 11.81
N LYS A 230 -21.00 1.73 11.75
CA LYS A 230 -20.42 0.75 12.69
C LYS A 230 -19.86 -0.47 11.96
N ILE A 231 -18.75 -0.99 12.46
CA ILE A 231 -18.20 -2.28 12.04
C ILE A 231 -19.19 -3.38 12.38
N GLY A 232 -19.56 -4.16 11.36
CA GLY A 232 -20.44 -5.31 11.44
C GLY A 232 -19.69 -6.63 11.31
N LYS A 233 -20.25 -7.56 10.54
CA LYS A 233 -19.66 -8.89 10.31
C LYS A 233 -18.36 -8.80 9.53
N ALA A 234 -17.47 -9.75 9.80
CA ALA A 234 -16.28 -9.96 8.98
C ALA A 234 -16.69 -10.42 7.57
N LEU A 235 -15.83 -10.15 6.61
CA LEU A 235 -15.98 -10.59 5.24
C LEU A 235 -15.24 -11.90 5.01
N LEU A 236 -15.86 -12.77 4.23
CA LEU A 236 -15.15 -13.80 3.47
C LEU A 236 -14.35 -13.13 2.35
N GLU A 237 -13.47 -13.90 1.73
CA GLU A 237 -12.57 -13.37 0.70
C GLU A 237 -13.35 -12.77 -0.47
N THR A 238 -12.82 -11.66 -0.98
CA THR A 238 -13.36 -10.91 -2.11
C THR A 238 -12.21 -10.25 -2.85
N THR A 239 -12.48 -9.71 -4.04
CA THR A 239 -11.51 -8.92 -4.78
C THR A 239 -11.97 -7.48 -4.85
N VAL A 240 -11.02 -6.57 -4.95
CA VAL A 240 -11.29 -5.18 -5.30
C VAL A 240 -10.50 -4.79 -6.52
N SER A 241 -11.05 -3.91 -7.34
CA SER A 241 -10.39 -3.42 -8.54
C SER A 241 -10.75 -1.97 -8.86
N GLY A 242 -9.94 -1.37 -9.74
CA GLY A 242 -10.18 -0.02 -10.23
C GLY A 242 -9.02 0.50 -11.07
N ILE A 243 -9.13 1.78 -11.43
CA ILE A 243 -8.04 2.55 -12.04
C ILE A 243 -7.46 3.45 -10.96
N ALA A 244 -6.16 3.32 -10.68
CA ALA A 244 -5.49 3.91 -9.52
C ALA A 244 -5.75 5.41 -9.37
N PHE A 245 -5.45 6.19 -10.41
CA PHE A 245 -5.63 7.64 -10.37
C PHE A 245 -7.11 8.07 -10.32
N GLU A 246 -8.02 7.31 -10.93
CA GLU A 246 -9.46 7.62 -10.82
C GLU A 246 -9.99 7.32 -9.42
N MET A 247 -9.56 6.21 -8.81
CA MET A 247 -9.90 5.87 -7.44
C MET A 247 -9.34 6.91 -6.46
N LEU A 248 -8.07 7.33 -6.63
CA LEU A 248 -7.45 8.34 -5.77
C LEU A 248 -8.14 9.71 -5.84
N LYS A 249 -8.81 10.05 -6.94
CA LYS A 249 -9.66 11.25 -7.04
C LYS A 249 -10.93 11.17 -6.18
N THR A 250 -11.38 9.97 -5.83
CA THR A 250 -12.55 9.76 -4.95
C THR A 250 -12.21 9.82 -3.46
N VAL A 251 -10.92 9.94 -3.10
CA VAL A 251 -10.50 9.97 -1.70
C VAL A 251 -11.09 11.20 -1.00
N SER A 252 -11.90 10.95 0.02
CA SER A 252 -12.64 11.97 0.78
C SER A 252 -12.12 12.17 2.20
N MET A 253 -11.40 11.19 2.76
CA MET A 253 -10.75 11.28 4.07
C MET A 253 -9.41 10.54 4.04
N VAL A 254 -8.41 11.09 4.72
CA VAL A 254 -7.07 10.51 4.88
C VAL A 254 -6.78 10.44 6.38
N GLY A 255 -6.48 9.24 6.86
CA GLY A 255 -6.25 8.94 8.26
C GLY A 255 -4.98 9.60 8.80
N ASN A 256 -4.93 9.77 10.11
CA ASN A 256 -3.80 10.38 10.82
C ASN A 256 -2.74 9.39 11.32
N THR A 257 -3.00 8.10 11.22
CA THR A 257 -2.09 7.05 11.70
C THR A 257 -1.35 6.43 10.53
N MET A 258 -0.02 6.52 10.55
CA MET A 258 0.83 5.89 9.54
C MET A 258 0.99 4.40 9.80
N HIS A 259 0.81 3.57 8.77
CA HIS A 259 1.17 2.16 8.77
C HIS A 259 2.28 1.89 7.76
N TRP A 260 3.27 1.09 8.15
CA TRP A 260 4.37 0.66 7.29
C TRP A 260 4.39 -0.85 7.16
N SER A 261 4.74 -1.33 5.97
CA SER A 261 5.10 -2.72 5.73
C SER A 261 6.37 -2.77 4.88
N SER A 262 7.31 -3.62 5.27
CA SER A 262 8.59 -3.81 4.57
C SER A 262 9.00 -5.28 4.54
N SER A 263 8.04 -6.19 4.70
CA SER A 263 8.28 -7.64 4.70
C SER A 263 8.32 -8.25 3.28
N GLY A 264 8.03 -7.45 2.25
CA GLY A 264 7.95 -7.87 0.85
C GLY A 264 9.17 -7.49 0.02
N TYR A 265 9.23 -8.09 -1.18
CA TYR A 265 10.16 -7.71 -2.23
C TYR A 265 9.38 -7.21 -3.44
N CYS A 266 9.85 -6.12 -4.04
CA CYS A 266 9.33 -5.60 -5.29
C CYS A 266 10.10 -6.22 -6.46
N GLY A 267 9.38 -6.72 -7.47
CA GLY A 267 9.95 -7.36 -8.66
C GLY A 267 9.91 -6.45 -9.88
N LYS A 268 11.07 -6.10 -10.43
CA LYS A 268 11.21 -5.42 -11.74
C LYS A 268 12.51 -5.83 -12.38
N LYS A 269 12.52 -6.92 -13.15
CA LYS A 269 13.71 -7.69 -13.61
C LYS A 269 14.63 -8.22 -12.49
N GLN A 270 14.57 -7.61 -11.31
CA GLN A 270 15.32 -7.88 -10.10
C GLN A 270 14.37 -7.75 -8.90
N MET A 271 14.59 -8.56 -7.86
CA MET A 271 13.88 -8.46 -6.59
C MET A 271 14.61 -7.44 -5.71
N ILE A 272 13.91 -6.49 -5.10
CA ILE A 272 14.52 -5.55 -4.15
C ILE A 272 13.61 -5.30 -2.96
N ALA A 273 14.22 -5.14 -1.78
CA ALA A 273 13.48 -4.76 -0.58
C ALA A 273 12.98 -3.31 -0.72
N VAL A 274 11.71 -3.12 -0.40
CA VAL A 274 11.00 -1.84 -0.44
C VAL A 274 10.10 -1.71 0.78
N GLY A 275 9.92 -0.48 1.24
CA GLY A 275 8.87 -0.11 2.17
C GLY A 275 7.66 0.37 1.41
N LEU A 276 6.48 -0.06 1.84
CA LEU A 276 5.21 0.50 1.42
C LEU A 276 4.45 0.99 2.65
N GLY A 277 3.68 2.06 2.52
CA GLY A 277 2.95 2.57 3.66
C GLY A 277 1.83 3.53 3.33
N GLY A 278 1.02 3.78 4.33
CA GLY A 278 0.00 4.83 4.25
C GLY A 278 -0.88 4.84 5.48
N PRO A 279 -1.67 5.90 5.65
CA PRO A 279 -2.80 5.90 6.54
C PRO A 279 -3.99 5.16 5.94
N ALA A 280 -5.02 4.91 6.74
CA ALA A 280 -6.31 4.53 6.20
C ALA A 280 -6.85 5.63 5.26
N ILE A 281 -7.52 5.24 4.18
CA ILE A 281 -8.15 6.17 3.23
C ILE A 281 -9.61 5.81 2.98
N LYS A 282 -10.50 6.81 2.90
CA LYS A 282 -11.92 6.63 2.52
C LYS A 282 -12.10 6.97 1.05
N CYS A 283 -12.50 6.00 0.24
CA CYS A 283 -12.62 6.14 -1.22
C CYS A 283 -13.79 5.30 -1.78
N GLU A 284 -14.06 5.45 -3.08
CA GLU A 284 -14.94 4.55 -3.80
C GLU A 284 -14.14 3.51 -4.59
N ILE A 285 -14.49 2.23 -4.44
CA ILE A 285 -13.79 1.13 -5.12
C ILE A 285 -14.79 0.08 -5.62
N SER A 286 -14.45 -0.63 -6.69
CA SER A 286 -15.27 -1.73 -7.20
C SER A 286 -14.95 -3.00 -6.42
N ILE A 287 -15.99 -3.63 -5.87
CA ILE A 287 -15.90 -4.93 -5.19
C ILE A 287 -16.37 -6.02 -6.14
N GLY A 288 -15.54 -7.06 -6.28
CA GLY A 288 -15.90 -8.32 -6.91
C GLY A 288 -16.80 -9.12 -5.98
N GLY A 289 -18.11 -9.12 -6.26
CA GLY A 289 -19.02 -10.01 -5.57
C GLY A 289 -18.77 -11.47 -5.97
N ARG A 290 -19.44 -12.36 -5.24
CA ARG A 290 -19.44 -13.80 -5.52
C ARG A 290 -20.55 -14.18 -6.49
#